data_AF-A0A7J6XTI4-F1
#
_entry.id   AF-A0A7J6XTI4-F1
#
_cell.length_a   1.000
_cell.length_b   1.000
_cell.length_c   1.000
_cell.angle_alpha   90.00
_cell.angle_beta   90.00
_cell.angle_gamma   90.00
#
_symmetry.space_group_name_H-M   'P 1'
#
loop_
_entity.id
_entity.type
_entity.pdbx_description
1 polymer ?
#
loop_
_entity_poly.entity_id
_entity_poly.type
_entity_poly.pdbx_seq_one_letter_code
_entity_poly.pdbx_strand_id
1 'polypeptide(L)'
;MNNGVPVIRYQKRGSICHGFARTFFEGLPGSATTSRIPIRGADSCGNPVRIIVDWGCVTVTPLMYQRTCQCLLDDLMPLEKKVYEQTCRNCLGAESKRRYLMDGEDVYWCSCRHCFLAQCVEELSVALKKLHAYHPGLAQGVEPKANLAELGSAVRASPEFRERQVRPSLHIDACARLVAQYREKRLAEVWEVEQDIAVGQKPFGKNLDGVRHLTRDAAMPRPVRLRLFLLLVAASNTDELKEVKKQQLIRDGGLTPDAHLFANLEHVTRRAGSVQRYSTASAQSERSTSASASSAATNKDPFLKQACMLMETANRNRTLWVGLSLTSMERDHAMRPNGASGGQNS
;
A
#
# COMPACT_ATOMS: atom_id res chain seq x y z
N MET A 1 -19.71 22.92 7.89
CA MET A 1 -19.00 22.45 6.68
C MET A 1 -19.92 22.66 5.50
N ASN A 2 -19.44 23.21 4.38
CA ASN A 2 -20.28 23.30 3.18
C ASN A 2 -20.58 21.89 2.68
N ASN A 3 -21.84 21.60 2.37
CA ASN A 3 -22.27 20.38 1.67
C ASN A 3 -21.88 20.46 0.16
N GLY A 4 -20.64 20.87 -0.11
CA GLY A 4 -20.13 21.13 -1.44
C GLY A 4 -20.09 19.84 -2.25
N VAL A 5 -20.81 19.82 -3.37
CA VAL A 5 -20.72 18.74 -4.37
C VAL A 5 -19.25 18.59 -4.77
N PRO A 6 -18.64 17.41 -4.60
CA PRO A 6 -17.21 17.28 -4.78
C PRO A 6 -16.84 17.40 -6.25
N VAL A 7 -15.72 18.08 -6.54
CA VAL A 7 -15.15 18.12 -7.89
C VAL A 7 -14.63 16.72 -8.21
N ILE A 8 -15.31 16.00 -9.09
CA ILE A 8 -14.90 14.67 -9.55
C ILE A 8 -13.77 14.81 -10.56
N ARG A 9 -12.65 14.14 -10.29
CA ARG A 9 -11.52 13.96 -11.20
C ARG A 9 -11.32 12.46 -11.41
N TYR A 10 -11.01 12.04 -12.62
CA TYR A 10 -10.82 10.61 -12.93
C TYR A 10 -9.61 10.38 -13.82
N GLN A 11 -8.97 9.21 -13.67
CA GLN A 11 -7.86 8.79 -14.52
C GLN A 11 -8.30 8.71 -15.99
N LYS A 12 -7.63 9.48 -16.87
CA LYS A 12 -7.96 9.55 -18.30
C LYS A 12 -7.62 8.28 -19.09
N ARG A 13 -6.71 7.44 -18.59
CA ARG A 13 -6.32 6.18 -19.25
C ARG A 13 -7.27 5.06 -18.84
N GLY A 14 -8.04 4.56 -19.82
CA GLY A 14 -9.04 3.49 -19.64
C GLY A 14 -10.47 4.04 -19.58
N SER A 15 -11.40 3.34 -20.24
CA SER A 15 -12.82 3.74 -20.30
C SER A 15 -13.58 3.52 -18.98
N ILE A 16 -13.09 2.66 -18.08
CA ILE A 16 -13.75 2.35 -16.80
C ILE A 16 -13.90 3.61 -15.94
N CYS A 17 -12.79 4.31 -15.66
CA CYS A 17 -12.82 5.47 -14.76
C CYS A 17 -13.75 6.58 -15.27
N HIS A 18 -13.86 6.76 -16.59
CA HIS A 18 -14.80 7.68 -17.20
C HIS A 18 -16.26 7.21 -17.03
N GLY A 19 -16.58 5.96 -17.39
CA GLY A 19 -17.94 5.42 -17.27
C GLY A 19 -18.43 5.36 -15.81
N PHE A 20 -17.54 4.98 -14.89
CA PHE A 20 -17.80 5.00 -13.46
C PHE A 20 -17.99 6.43 -12.93
N ALA A 21 -17.16 7.40 -13.33
CA ALA A 21 -17.33 8.80 -12.94
C ALA A 21 -18.66 9.38 -13.45
N ARG A 22 -19.08 9.02 -14.67
CA ARG A 22 -20.39 9.39 -15.23
C ARG A 22 -21.55 8.79 -14.42
N THR A 23 -21.55 7.48 -14.23
CA THR A 23 -22.61 6.77 -13.47
C THR A 23 -22.68 7.27 -12.02
N PHE A 24 -21.52 7.53 -11.40
CA PHE A 24 -21.42 8.10 -10.06
C PHE A 24 -22.00 9.53 -9.99
N PHE A 25 -21.81 10.35 -11.03
CA PHE A 25 -22.38 11.69 -11.12
C PHE A 25 -23.91 11.65 -11.35
N GLU A 26 -24.37 10.80 -12.27
CA GLU A 26 -25.80 10.59 -12.58
C GLU A 26 -26.58 10.01 -11.37
N GLY A 27 -25.92 9.25 -10.50
CA GLY A 27 -26.50 8.70 -9.26
C GLY A 27 -26.54 9.66 -8.05
N LEU A 28 -26.04 10.90 -8.17
CA LEU A 28 -26.18 11.89 -7.09
C LEU A 28 -27.59 12.49 -7.09
N PRO A 29 -28.25 12.63 -5.91
CA PRO A 29 -29.61 13.15 -5.85
C PRO A 29 -29.68 14.59 -6.38
N GLY A 30 -30.73 14.90 -7.16
CA GLY A 30 -30.91 16.17 -7.89
C GLY A 30 -31.01 17.47 -7.06
N SER A 31 -30.81 17.39 -5.74
CA SER A 31 -30.51 18.54 -4.86
C SER A 31 -29.03 19.00 -4.97
N ALA A 32 -28.19 18.23 -5.67
CA ALA A 32 -26.84 18.63 -6.06
C ALA A 32 -26.89 19.73 -7.15
N THR A 33 -27.21 20.96 -6.75
CA THR A 33 -27.30 22.11 -7.65
C THR A 33 -25.99 22.28 -8.42
N THR A 34 -26.06 22.22 -9.75
CA THR A 34 -24.95 22.47 -10.67
C THR A 34 -24.53 23.94 -10.63
N SER A 35 -23.73 24.31 -9.63
CA SER A 35 -22.96 25.55 -9.70
C SER A 35 -21.93 25.41 -10.82
N ARG A 36 -22.05 26.26 -11.85
CA ARG A 36 -21.04 26.38 -12.91
C ARG A 36 -19.77 26.99 -12.32
N ILE A 37 -18.90 26.15 -11.76
CA ILE A 37 -17.55 26.57 -11.38
C ILE A 37 -16.76 26.82 -12.68
N PRO A 38 -16.29 28.06 -12.97
CA PRO A 38 -15.54 28.33 -14.19
C PRO A 38 -14.20 27.57 -14.14
N ILE A 39 -13.82 26.96 -15.27
CA ILE A 39 -12.48 26.33 -15.45
C ILE A 39 -11.36 27.40 -15.48
N ARG A 40 -11.72 28.69 -15.37
CA ARG A 40 -10.79 29.82 -15.26
C ARG A 40 -11.35 30.89 -14.31
N GLY A 41 -11.06 30.72 -13.03
CA GLY A 41 -11.34 31.64 -11.93
C GLY A 41 -10.49 31.20 -10.74
N ALA A 42 -10.07 32.13 -9.88
CA ALA A 42 -9.17 31.84 -8.77
C ALA A 42 -9.65 30.61 -7.97
N ASP A 43 -8.75 29.64 -7.75
CA ASP A 43 -9.09 28.36 -7.15
C ASP A 43 -9.84 28.55 -5.83
N SER A 44 -11.09 28.08 -5.78
CA SER A 44 -11.92 28.17 -4.59
C SER A 44 -11.41 27.18 -3.54
N CYS A 45 -10.45 27.64 -2.75
CA CYS A 45 -9.99 27.00 -1.52
C CYS A 45 -11.21 26.67 -0.64
N GLY A 46 -11.62 25.39 -0.62
CA GLY A 46 -12.77 24.92 0.17
C GLY A 46 -13.64 23.83 -0.47
N ASN A 47 -13.61 23.62 -1.79
CA ASN A 47 -14.41 22.55 -2.41
C ASN A 47 -13.72 21.18 -2.28
N PRO A 48 -14.41 20.12 -1.80
CA PRO A 48 -13.82 18.78 -1.71
C PRO A 48 -13.57 18.22 -3.12
N VAL A 49 -12.45 17.53 -3.31
CA VAL A 49 -12.10 16.87 -4.58
C VAL A 49 -12.22 15.36 -4.40
N ARG A 50 -12.92 14.68 -5.30
CA ARG A 50 -13.01 13.21 -5.33
C ARG A 50 -12.25 12.68 -6.53
N ILE A 51 -11.21 11.88 -6.27
CA ILE A 51 -10.36 11.29 -7.31
C ILE A 51 -10.75 9.83 -7.53
N ILE A 52 -10.97 9.44 -8.78
CA ILE A 52 -11.28 8.07 -9.24
C ILE A 52 -10.08 7.55 -10.03
N VAL A 53 -9.53 6.41 -9.62
CA VAL A 53 -8.35 5.78 -10.23
C VAL A 53 -8.60 4.29 -10.49
N ASP A 54 -7.90 3.74 -11.48
CA ASP A 54 -7.85 2.30 -11.77
C ASP A 54 -6.65 1.67 -11.03
N TRP A 55 -6.81 0.46 -10.49
CA TRP A 55 -5.73 -0.27 -9.82
C TRP A 55 -4.46 -0.41 -10.67
N GLY A 56 -4.60 -0.48 -12.00
CA GLY A 56 -3.45 -0.54 -12.89
C GLY A 56 -2.54 0.70 -12.86
N CYS A 57 -2.95 1.81 -12.25
CA CYS A 57 -2.08 2.97 -12.02
C CYS A 57 -1.23 2.86 -10.74
N VAL A 58 -1.52 1.87 -9.87
CA VAL A 58 -0.83 1.58 -8.60
C VAL A 58 -0.54 0.08 -8.49
N THR A 59 0.35 -0.42 -9.36
CA THR A 59 0.67 -1.86 -9.47
C THR A 59 1.87 -2.29 -8.62
N VAL A 60 2.76 -1.35 -8.28
CA VAL A 60 3.98 -1.60 -7.49
C VAL A 60 3.63 -1.71 -6.00
N THR A 61 3.00 -0.70 -5.41
CA THR A 61 2.75 -0.64 -3.96
C THR A 61 1.99 -1.85 -3.39
N PRO A 62 0.93 -2.41 -4.02
CA PRO A 62 0.21 -3.56 -3.47
C PRO A 62 1.03 -4.85 -3.47
N LEU A 63 2.13 -4.88 -4.22
CA LEU A 63 3.05 -6.02 -4.31
C LEU A 63 4.28 -5.86 -3.40
N MET A 64 4.45 -4.75 -2.69
CA MET A 64 5.54 -4.57 -1.71
C MET A 64 5.13 -4.99 -0.30
N TYR A 65 6.04 -5.50 0.52
CA TYR A 65 5.83 -5.60 1.97
C TYR A 65 5.94 -4.20 2.61
N GLN A 66 4.81 -3.59 2.95
CA GLN A 66 4.80 -2.25 3.56
C GLN A 66 5.27 -2.31 5.02
N ARG A 67 6.08 -1.34 5.47
CA ARG A 67 6.84 -1.40 6.75
C ARG A 67 6.07 -1.09 8.03
N THR A 68 4.81 -0.67 7.95
CA THR A 68 4.03 -0.23 9.11
C THR A 68 3.48 -1.42 9.90
N CYS A 69 3.32 -1.25 11.22
CA CYS A 69 2.89 -2.32 12.11
C CYS A 69 1.52 -2.90 11.71
N GLN A 70 0.58 -2.08 11.21
CA GLN A 70 -0.68 -2.53 10.62
C GLN A 70 -0.49 -3.34 9.34
N CYS A 71 0.21 -2.81 8.34
CA CYS A 71 0.32 -3.48 7.05
C CYS A 71 1.06 -4.82 7.16
N LEU A 72 2.10 -4.90 8.00
CA LEU A 72 2.78 -6.18 8.26
C LEU A 72 1.87 -7.15 9.03
N LEU A 73 1.06 -6.68 9.98
CA LEU A 73 0.11 -7.54 10.68
C LEU A 73 -0.94 -8.10 9.70
N ASP A 74 -1.55 -7.25 8.87
CA ASP A 74 -2.56 -7.66 7.89
C ASP A 74 -1.99 -8.64 6.82
N ASP A 75 -0.71 -8.49 6.46
CA ASP A 75 -0.02 -9.30 5.42
C ASP A 75 0.56 -10.62 5.97
N LEU A 76 1.17 -10.59 7.16
CA LEU A 76 1.90 -11.73 7.72
C LEU A 76 1.11 -12.51 8.78
N MET A 77 0.13 -11.87 9.43
CA MET A 77 -0.69 -12.42 10.53
C MET A 77 -2.15 -11.94 10.46
N PRO A 78 -2.87 -12.17 9.34
CA PRO A 78 -4.22 -11.66 9.13
C PRO A 78 -5.18 -12.12 10.25
N LEU A 79 -5.88 -11.15 10.87
CA LEU A 79 -6.77 -11.41 12.00
C LEU A 79 -8.23 -11.54 11.56
N GLU A 80 -8.83 -12.70 11.79
CA GLU A 80 -10.26 -12.90 11.58
C GLU A 80 -11.08 -11.91 12.42
N LYS A 81 -11.89 -11.08 11.75
CA LYS A 81 -12.73 -10.05 12.40
C LYS A 81 -11.94 -9.11 13.34
N LYS A 82 -10.64 -8.89 13.08
CA LYS A 82 -9.71 -8.13 13.96
C LYS A 82 -9.50 -8.73 15.35
N VAL A 83 -9.79 -10.03 15.53
CA VAL A 83 -9.61 -10.72 16.81
C VAL A 83 -8.21 -11.34 16.85
N TYR A 84 -7.37 -10.82 17.74
CA TYR A 84 -6.10 -11.44 18.08
C TYR A 84 -6.31 -12.56 19.10
N GLU A 85 -5.83 -13.77 18.79
CA GLU A 85 -5.80 -14.89 19.73
C GLU A 85 -4.38 -15.12 20.27
N GLN A 86 -4.25 -15.01 21.59
CA GLN A 86 -3.06 -15.35 22.35
C GLN A 86 -3.23 -16.73 22.99
N THR A 87 -2.34 -17.66 22.66
CA THR A 87 -2.18 -18.92 23.40
C THR A 87 -1.23 -18.71 24.58
N CYS A 88 -1.67 -19.05 25.79
CA CYS A 88 -0.84 -19.05 26.99
C CYS A 88 -0.81 -20.46 27.60
N ARG A 89 0.36 -20.91 28.03
CA ARG A 89 0.54 -22.17 28.75
C ARG A 89 0.61 -21.89 30.25
N ASN A 90 -0.12 -22.65 31.08
CA ASN A 90 0.00 -22.55 32.54
C ASN A 90 1.14 -23.42 33.07
N CYS A 91 1.44 -23.32 34.38
CA CYS A 91 2.50 -24.08 35.04
C CYS A 91 2.30 -25.61 34.99
N LEU A 92 1.07 -26.08 34.74
CA LEU A 92 0.71 -27.48 34.58
C LEU A 92 0.80 -27.95 33.11
N GLY A 93 1.31 -27.12 32.21
CA GLY A 93 1.47 -27.42 30.79
C GLY A 93 0.18 -27.35 29.96
N ALA A 94 -0.96 -27.02 30.56
CA ALA A 94 -2.24 -26.88 29.86
C ALA A 94 -2.31 -25.53 29.11
N GLU A 95 -2.88 -25.56 27.90
CA GLU A 95 -3.06 -24.38 27.07
C GLU A 95 -4.38 -23.67 27.35
N SER A 96 -4.33 -22.34 27.34
CA SER A 96 -5.47 -21.44 27.46
C SER A 96 -5.42 -20.42 26.34
N LYS A 97 -6.55 -20.17 25.68
CA LYS A 97 -6.67 -19.19 24.61
C LYS A 97 -7.38 -17.94 25.13
N ARG A 98 -6.81 -16.76 24.87
CA ARG A 98 -7.43 -15.48 25.19
C ARG A 98 -7.59 -14.67 23.90
N ARG A 99 -8.80 -14.15 23.65
CA ARG A 99 -9.17 -13.44 22.41
C ARG A 99 -9.41 -11.96 22.70
N TYR A 100 -8.92 -11.10 21.81
CA TYR A 100 -8.93 -9.65 22.01
C TYR A 100 -9.23 -8.92 20.70
N LEU A 101 -10.08 -7.90 20.76
CA LEU A 101 -10.39 -7.05 19.62
C LEU A 101 -9.29 -5.99 19.47
N MET A 102 -8.64 -5.96 18.30
CA MET A 102 -7.57 -5.02 17.97
C MET A 102 -8.05 -4.05 16.89
N ASP A 103 -8.76 -2.99 17.31
CA ASP A 103 -9.50 -2.12 16.40
C ASP A 103 -9.36 -0.61 16.73
N GLY A 104 -10.31 0.21 16.31
CA GLY A 104 -10.27 1.66 16.51
C GLY A 104 -10.37 2.12 17.97
N GLU A 105 -10.85 1.26 18.88
CA GLU A 105 -11.05 1.60 20.30
C GLU A 105 -9.83 1.25 21.17
N ASP A 106 -8.91 0.42 20.68
CA ASP A 106 -7.66 0.13 21.37
C ASP A 106 -6.66 1.30 21.19
N VAL A 107 -6.58 2.14 22.22
CA VAL A 107 -5.66 3.29 22.29
C VAL A 107 -4.19 2.90 22.04
N TYR A 108 -3.76 1.71 22.49
CA TYR A 108 -2.39 1.24 22.27
C TYR A 108 -2.19 0.85 20.81
N TRP A 109 -3.15 0.13 20.22
CA TRP A 109 -3.11 -0.18 18.78
C TRP A 109 -3.09 1.10 17.93
N CYS A 110 -3.99 2.04 18.22
CA CYS A 110 -4.07 3.32 17.52
C CYS A 110 -2.78 4.13 17.58
N SER A 111 -1.98 4.05 18.66
CA SER A 111 -0.72 4.77 18.77
C SER A 111 0.43 4.14 17.96
N CYS A 112 0.45 2.81 17.79
CA CYS A 112 1.57 2.10 17.15
C CYS A 112 1.29 1.59 15.72
N ARG A 113 0.03 1.39 15.33
CA ARG A 113 -0.34 0.72 14.06
C ARG A 113 0.20 1.37 12.79
N HIS A 114 0.46 2.68 12.82
CA HIS A 114 1.02 3.43 11.68
C HIS A 114 2.54 3.69 11.80
N CYS A 115 3.17 3.32 12.92
CA CYS A 115 4.61 3.37 13.08
C CYS A 115 5.30 2.25 12.28
N PHE A 116 6.58 2.41 11.97
CA PHE A 116 7.39 1.34 11.38
C PHE A 116 7.66 0.25 12.42
N LEU A 117 7.77 -1.02 12.00
CA LEU A 117 8.03 -2.14 12.91
C LEU A 117 9.26 -1.93 13.80
N ALA A 118 10.36 -1.42 13.25
CA ALA A 118 11.56 -1.10 14.03
C ALA A 118 11.27 -0.13 15.20
N GLN A 119 10.45 0.90 14.97
CA GLN A 119 10.03 1.84 16.01
C GLN A 119 9.10 1.19 17.03
N CYS A 120 8.10 0.39 16.58
CA CYS A 120 7.25 -0.38 17.48
C CYS A 120 8.10 -1.28 18.42
N VAL A 121 9.15 -1.93 17.90
CA VAL A 121 10.04 -2.80 18.67
C VAL A 121 10.92 -2.02 19.65
N GLU A 122 11.43 -0.85 19.27
CA GLU A 122 12.24 0.01 20.13
C GLU A 122 11.43 0.55 21.32
N GLU A 123 10.23 1.10 21.06
CA GLU A 123 9.31 1.59 22.10
C GLU A 123 8.89 0.48 23.07
N LEU A 124 8.60 -0.73 22.55
CA LEU A 124 8.32 -1.91 23.37
C LEU A 124 9.52 -2.30 24.26
N SER A 125 10.75 -2.16 23.73
CA SER A 125 11.98 -2.45 24.48
C SER A 125 12.23 -1.41 25.59
N VAL A 126 11.86 -0.14 25.38
CA VAL A 126 11.89 0.90 26.41
C VAL A 126 10.80 0.67 27.46
N ALA A 127 9.59 0.29 27.05
CA ALA A 127 8.50 -0.05 27.95
C ALA A 127 8.85 -1.24 28.86
N LEU A 128 9.52 -2.27 28.31
CA LEU A 128 10.03 -3.39 29.11
C LEU A 128 10.99 -2.93 30.21
N LYS A 129 12.03 -2.16 29.86
CA LYS A 129 13.03 -1.69 30.84
C LYS A 129 12.40 -0.89 31.99
N LYS A 130 11.37 -0.10 31.69
CA LYS A 130 10.56 0.59 32.71
C LYS A 130 9.81 -0.41 33.59
N LEU A 131 9.15 -1.41 33.00
CA LEU A 131 8.43 -2.44 33.75
C LEU A 131 9.34 -3.25 34.68
N HIS A 132 10.54 -3.65 34.22
CA HIS A 132 11.59 -4.24 35.07
C HIS A 132 11.92 -3.39 36.29
N ALA A 133 12.10 -2.08 36.08
CA ALA A 133 12.47 -1.15 37.16
C ALA A 133 11.34 -0.94 38.19
N TYR A 134 10.08 -0.89 37.74
CA TYR A 134 8.93 -0.68 38.64
C TYR A 134 8.40 -1.98 39.28
N HIS A 135 8.61 -3.13 38.65
CA HIS A 135 8.05 -4.41 39.07
C HIS A 135 9.07 -5.58 38.92
N PRO A 136 10.14 -5.60 39.74
CA PRO A 136 11.18 -6.63 39.64
C PRO A 136 10.65 -8.08 39.82
N GLY A 137 9.55 -8.28 40.57
CA GLY A 137 8.89 -9.58 40.68
C GLY A 137 8.19 -10.04 39.38
N LEU A 138 7.61 -9.13 38.60
CA LEU A 138 7.03 -9.44 37.28
C LEU A 138 8.11 -9.74 36.22
N ALA A 139 9.33 -9.29 36.47
CA ALA A 139 10.50 -9.46 35.63
C ALA A 139 11.32 -10.73 35.95
N GLN A 140 10.92 -11.51 36.94
CA GLN A 140 11.66 -12.69 37.39
C GLN A 140 11.71 -13.75 36.28
N GLY A 141 12.91 -14.05 35.77
CA GLY A 141 13.13 -14.91 34.61
C GLY A 141 13.24 -14.19 33.26
N VAL A 142 13.20 -12.85 33.25
CA VAL A 142 13.48 -12.03 32.05
C VAL A 142 14.74 -11.21 32.29
N GLU A 143 15.77 -11.43 31.49
CA GLU A 143 17.00 -10.65 31.60
C GLU A 143 16.78 -9.15 31.28
N PRO A 144 17.48 -8.20 31.91
CA PRO A 144 17.40 -6.78 31.56
C PRO A 144 17.84 -6.45 30.12
N LYS A 145 18.49 -7.40 29.44
CA LYS A 145 18.88 -7.36 28.01
C LYS A 145 17.95 -8.19 27.12
N ALA A 146 16.84 -8.71 27.64
CA ALA A 146 15.98 -9.64 26.91
C ALA A 146 15.45 -9.04 25.61
N ASN A 147 15.41 -9.87 24.57
CA ASN A 147 14.85 -9.47 23.28
C ASN A 147 13.32 -9.67 23.25
N LEU A 148 12.67 -9.14 22.21
CA LEU A 148 11.21 -9.18 22.08
C LEU A 148 10.61 -10.61 22.09
N ALA A 149 11.35 -11.63 21.64
CA ALA A 149 10.86 -13.01 21.65
C ALA A 149 10.84 -13.62 23.06
N GLU A 150 11.90 -13.36 23.84
CA GLU A 150 11.97 -13.70 25.27
C GLU A 150 10.87 -12.97 26.06
N LEU A 151 10.69 -11.68 25.79
CA LEU A 151 9.61 -10.89 26.38
C LEU A 151 8.22 -11.46 26.07
N GLY A 152 7.93 -11.78 24.80
CA GLY A 152 6.68 -12.45 24.42
C GLY A 152 6.49 -13.79 25.13
N SER A 153 7.57 -14.54 25.36
CA SER A 153 7.53 -15.79 26.12
C SER A 153 7.18 -15.55 27.59
N ALA A 154 7.84 -14.58 28.23
CA ALA A 154 7.60 -14.20 29.61
C ALA A 154 6.17 -13.71 29.86
N VAL A 155 5.63 -12.91 28.94
CA VAL A 155 4.23 -12.49 28.95
C VAL A 155 3.27 -13.68 28.93
N ARG A 156 3.52 -14.69 28.09
CA ARG A 156 2.65 -15.88 28.03
C ARG A 156 2.74 -16.71 29.31
N ALA A 157 3.91 -16.73 29.95
CA ALA A 157 4.19 -17.51 31.15
C ALA A 157 3.72 -16.87 32.47
N SER A 158 3.84 -15.54 32.64
CA SER A 158 3.54 -14.84 33.90
C SER A 158 2.05 -14.49 34.06
N PRO A 159 1.31 -15.08 35.01
CA PRO A 159 -0.11 -14.76 35.23
C PRO A 159 -0.29 -13.33 35.75
N GLU A 160 0.56 -12.87 36.67
CA GLU A 160 0.47 -11.53 37.26
C GLU A 160 0.67 -10.43 36.21
N PHE A 161 1.60 -10.63 35.27
CA PHE A 161 1.77 -9.71 34.14
C PHE A 161 0.50 -9.66 33.29
N ARG A 162 -0.08 -10.84 33.00
CA ARG A 162 -1.29 -10.99 32.19
C ARG A 162 -2.55 -10.40 32.81
N GLU A 163 -2.59 -10.25 34.14
CA GLU A 163 -3.71 -9.68 34.91
C GLU A 163 -3.53 -8.17 35.16
N ARG A 164 -2.32 -7.72 35.53
CA ARG A 164 -2.06 -6.30 35.85
C ARG A 164 -1.73 -5.45 34.62
N GLN A 165 -1.22 -6.04 33.55
CA GLN A 165 -0.79 -5.37 32.32
C GLN A 165 -1.50 -5.94 31.08
N VAL A 166 -2.80 -6.27 31.18
CA VAL A 166 -3.57 -6.99 30.15
C VAL A 166 -3.31 -6.47 28.73
N ARG A 167 -3.61 -5.20 28.42
CA ARG A 167 -3.44 -4.63 27.07
C ARG A 167 -1.98 -4.59 26.60
N PRO A 168 -1.02 -3.99 27.33
CA PRO A 168 0.39 -3.99 26.92
C PRO A 168 0.95 -5.40 26.65
N SER A 169 0.58 -6.38 27.47
CA SER A 169 1.01 -7.78 27.30
C SER A 169 0.65 -8.36 25.92
N LEU A 170 -0.51 -7.98 25.39
CA LEU A 170 -1.02 -8.52 24.13
C LEU A 170 -0.32 -7.91 22.93
N HIS A 171 -0.06 -6.61 22.98
CA HIS A 171 0.68 -5.92 21.93
C HIS A 171 2.15 -6.34 21.89
N ILE A 172 2.76 -6.57 23.06
CA ILE A 172 4.07 -7.22 23.19
C ILE A 172 4.09 -8.58 22.46
N ASP A 173 3.12 -9.45 22.76
CA ASP A 173 3.06 -10.81 22.22
C ASP A 173 2.72 -10.84 20.71
N ALA A 174 1.82 -9.97 20.26
CA ALA A 174 1.48 -9.79 18.84
C ALA A 174 2.69 -9.28 18.05
N CYS A 175 3.39 -8.24 18.54
CA CYS A 175 4.62 -7.75 17.92
C CYS A 175 5.75 -8.78 17.94
N ALA A 176 5.88 -9.59 19.00
CA ALA A 176 6.87 -10.66 19.07
C ALA A 176 6.64 -11.72 17.98
N ARG A 177 5.38 -12.15 17.78
CA ARG A 177 5.01 -13.06 16.69
C ARG A 177 5.19 -12.42 15.31
N LEU A 178 4.89 -11.13 15.17
CA LEU A 178 5.05 -10.42 13.91
C LEU A 178 6.52 -10.30 13.50
N VAL A 179 7.41 -10.01 14.46
CA VAL A 179 8.88 -10.04 14.25
C VAL A 179 9.38 -11.46 13.95
N ALA A 180 8.78 -12.50 14.56
CA ALA A 180 9.10 -13.88 14.20
C ALA A 180 8.72 -14.19 12.74
N GLN A 181 7.50 -13.84 12.30
CA GLN A 181 7.06 -13.99 10.91
C GLN A 181 7.93 -13.20 9.92
N TYR A 182 8.31 -11.96 10.27
CA TYR A 182 9.21 -11.14 9.47
C TYR A 182 10.59 -11.80 9.25
N ARG A 183 11.14 -12.42 10.31
CA ARG A 183 12.41 -13.17 10.26
C ARG A 183 12.29 -14.49 9.50
N GLU A 184 11.26 -15.27 9.77
CA GLU A 184 10.97 -16.56 9.09
C GLU A 184 10.83 -16.36 7.57
N LYS A 185 10.16 -15.29 7.15
CA LYS A 185 10.01 -14.92 5.74
C LYS A 185 11.22 -14.17 5.15
N ARG A 186 12.30 -13.97 5.92
CA ARG A 186 13.55 -13.31 5.53
C ARG A 186 13.36 -11.91 4.91
N LEU A 187 12.34 -11.18 5.38
CA LEU A 187 11.90 -9.95 4.73
C LEU A 187 12.93 -8.82 4.78
N ALA A 188 13.93 -8.88 5.67
CA ALA A 188 15.05 -7.94 5.68
C ALA A 188 15.90 -7.99 4.40
N GLU A 189 16.09 -9.18 3.82
CA GLU A 189 16.86 -9.36 2.58
C GLU A 189 16.05 -8.94 1.35
N VAL A 190 14.74 -9.24 1.39
CA VAL A 190 13.77 -8.95 0.33
C VAL A 190 13.51 -7.45 0.22
N TRP A 191 13.38 -6.78 1.37
CA TRP A 191 13.02 -5.37 1.50
C TRP A 191 13.92 -4.44 0.66
N GLU A 192 15.23 -4.63 0.69
CA GLU A 192 16.16 -3.78 -0.07
C GLU A 192 15.91 -3.87 -1.59
N VAL A 193 15.69 -5.10 -2.10
CA VAL A 193 15.40 -5.33 -3.52
C VAL A 193 14.01 -4.79 -3.91
N GLU A 194 13.00 -4.96 -3.06
CA GLU A 194 11.67 -4.37 -3.30
C GLU A 194 11.72 -2.84 -3.35
N GLN A 195 12.45 -2.22 -2.43
CA GLN A 195 12.62 -0.77 -2.37
C GLN A 195 13.39 -0.23 -3.59
N ASP A 196 14.44 -0.91 -4.05
CA ASP A 196 15.17 -0.55 -5.28
C ASP A 196 14.25 -0.56 -6.51
N ILE A 197 13.42 -1.61 -6.65
CA ILE A 197 12.44 -1.76 -7.72
C ILE A 197 11.37 -0.65 -7.68
N ALA A 198 10.88 -0.35 -6.47
CA ALA A 198 9.80 0.60 -6.28
C ALA A 198 10.21 2.06 -6.45
N VAL A 199 11.38 2.45 -5.92
CA VAL A 199 11.91 3.81 -6.07
C VAL A 199 12.44 4.02 -7.49
N GLY A 200 12.97 2.96 -8.12
CA GLY A 200 13.51 2.98 -9.49
C GLY A 200 14.91 3.60 -9.59
N GLN A 201 15.71 3.55 -8.52
CA GLN A 201 17.06 4.15 -8.50
C GLN A 201 18.12 3.30 -9.21
N LYS A 202 17.96 1.96 -9.21
CA LYS A 202 18.91 1.05 -9.85
C LYS A 202 18.45 0.65 -11.25
N PRO A 203 19.37 0.43 -12.21
CA PRO A 203 19.01 -0.06 -13.54
C PRO A 203 18.29 -1.42 -13.47
N PHE A 204 17.36 -1.67 -14.40
CA PHE A 204 16.57 -2.91 -14.44
C PHE A 204 17.41 -4.19 -14.30
N GLY A 205 18.58 -4.25 -14.95
CA GLY A 205 19.49 -5.40 -14.83
C GLY A 205 19.95 -5.68 -13.39
N LYS A 206 20.24 -4.65 -12.60
CA LYS A 206 20.64 -4.81 -11.18
C LYS A 206 19.48 -5.28 -10.31
N ASN A 207 18.28 -4.76 -10.54
CA ASN A 207 17.07 -5.22 -9.86
C ASN A 207 16.78 -6.68 -10.19
N LEU A 208 16.85 -7.05 -11.47
CA LEU A 208 16.70 -8.42 -11.93
C LEU A 208 17.72 -9.38 -11.30
N ASP A 209 18.99 -8.97 -11.19
CA ASP A 209 20.01 -9.81 -10.56
C ASP A 209 19.74 -10.02 -9.06
N GLY A 210 19.31 -8.98 -8.34
CA GLY A 210 18.86 -9.09 -6.95
C GLY A 210 17.66 -10.04 -6.78
N VAL A 211 16.64 -9.91 -7.64
CA VAL A 211 15.49 -10.82 -7.65
C VAL A 211 15.93 -12.25 -7.97
N ARG A 212 16.78 -12.46 -8.97
CA ARG A 212 17.30 -13.81 -9.33
C ARG A 212 18.12 -14.44 -8.20
N HIS A 213 18.89 -13.65 -7.46
CA HIS A 213 19.64 -14.15 -6.31
C HIS A 213 18.70 -14.69 -5.22
N LEU A 214 17.74 -13.88 -4.77
CA LEU A 214 16.79 -14.26 -3.72
C LEU A 214 15.81 -15.37 -4.13
N THR A 215 15.46 -15.47 -5.42
CA THR A 215 14.45 -16.43 -5.90
C THR A 215 15.01 -17.80 -6.27
N ARG A 216 16.32 -17.89 -6.55
CA ARG A 216 17.04 -19.16 -6.74
C ARG A 216 17.38 -19.86 -5.42
N ASP A 217 17.38 -19.12 -4.32
CA ASP A 217 17.51 -19.70 -2.99
C ASP A 217 16.26 -20.54 -2.65
N ALA A 218 16.46 -21.85 -2.50
CA ALA A 218 15.39 -22.79 -2.17
C ALA A 218 14.83 -22.61 -0.75
N ALA A 219 15.59 -21.98 0.16
CA ALA A 219 15.15 -21.64 1.51
C ALA A 219 14.29 -20.36 1.55
N MET A 220 14.19 -19.61 0.45
CA MET A 220 13.30 -18.45 0.36
C MET A 220 11.83 -18.89 0.15
N PRO A 221 10.88 -18.53 1.03
CA PRO A 221 9.51 -19.02 0.94
C PRO A 221 8.84 -18.71 -0.41
N ARG A 222 8.12 -19.70 -0.97
CA ARG A 222 7.44 -19.57 -2.28
C ARG A 222 6.58 -18.30 -2.41
N PRO A 223 5.76 -17.87 -1.42
CA PRO A 223 4.98 -16.64 -1.54
C PRO A 223 5.84 -15.37 -1.68
N VAL A 224 6.98 -15.33 -0.99
CA VAL A 224 7.94 -14.22 -1.06
C VAL A 224 8.57 -14.16 -2.46
N ARG A 225 9.00 -15.31 -2.99
CA ARG A 225 9.57 -15.41 -4.35
C ARG A 225 8.56 -15.00 -5.43
N LEU A 226 7.31 -15.44 -5.31
CA LEU A 226 6.22 -15.07 -6.21
C LEU A 226 5.96 -13.57 -6.20
N ARG A 227 5.79 -12.98 -5.02
CA ARG A 227 5.53 -11.55 -4.84
C ARG A 227 6.66 -10.68 -5.42
N LEU A 228 7.91 -11.05 -5.15
CA LEU A 228 9.09 -10.32 -5.64
C LEU A 228 9.21 -10.35 -7.18
N PHE A 229 8.88 -11.48 -7.82
CA PHE A 229 8.81 -11.55 -9.28
C PHE A 229 7.61 -10.77 -9.85
N LEU A 230 6.44 -10.83 -9.22
CA LEU A 230 5.27 -10.03 -9.64
C LEU A 230 5.59 -8.53 -9.54
N LEU A 231 6.26 -8.09 -8.46
CA LEU A 231 6.72 -6.72 -8.27
C LEU A 231 7.68 -6.28 -9.40
N LEU A 232 8.64 -7.14 -9.77
CA LEU A 232 9.53 -6.89 -10.90
C LEU A 232 8.76 -6.72 -12.22
N VAL A 233 7.79 -7.59 -12.50
CA VAL A 233 6.93 -7.50 -13.70
C VAL A 233 6.08 -6.22 -13.68
N ALA A 234 5.44 -5.89 -12.57
CA ALA A 234 4.68 -4.64 -12.40
C ALA A 234 5.52 -3.37 -12.58
N ALA A 235 6.82 -3.46 -12.29
CA ALA A 235 7.78 -2.37 -12.35
C ALA A 235 8.53 -2.24 -13.70
N SER A 236 8.40 -3.22 -14.59
CA SER A 236 9.12 -3.29 -15.87
C SER A 236 8.22 -2.92 -17.05
N ASN A 237 8.83 -2.51 -18.17
CA ASN A 237 8.14 -2.49 -19.46
C ASN A 237 8.40 -3.79 -20.27
N THR A 238 7.68 -3.98 -21.37
CA THR A 238 7.76 -5.17 -22.24
C THR A 238 9.09 -5.32 -22.97
N ASP A 239 9.85 -4.23 -23.13
CA ASP A 239 11.12 -4.21 -23.86
C ASP A 239 12.28 -4.63 -22.95
N GLU A 240 12.23 -4.22 -21.68
CA GLU A 240 13.15 -4.63 -20.61
C GLU A 240 13.03 -6.12 -20.28
N LEU A 241 11.80 -6.65 -20.24
CA LEU A 241 11.50 -8.02 -19.86
C LEU A 241 10.70 -8.77 -20.94
N LYS A 242 11.40 -9.22 -21.98
CA LYS A 242 10.83 -10.06 -23.04
C LYS A 242 10.26 -11.38 -22.52
N GLU A 243 9.17 -11.85 -23.12
CA GLU A 243 8.44 -13.06 -22.71
C GLU A 243 9.32 -14.30 -22.53
N VAL A 244 10.24 -14.58 -23.46
CA VAL A 244 11.16 -15.76 -23.34
C VAL A 244 11.93 -15.73 -22.02
N LYS A 245 12.39 -14.54 -21.60
CA LYS A 245 13.14 -14.34 -20.36
C LYS A 245 12.23 -14.43 -19.14
N LYS A 246 11.01 -13.87 -19.21
CA LYS A 246 9.98 -14.01 -18.17
C LYS A 246 9.60 -15.48 -17.94
N GLN A 247 9.33 -16.23 -19.00
CA GLN A 247 9.03 -17.66 -18.94
C GLN A 247 10.21 -18.48 -18.38
N GLN A 248 11.45 -18.10 -18.70
CA GLN A 248 12.63 -18.71 -18.08
C GLN A 248 12.69 -18.43 -16.57
N LEU A 249 12.48 -17.19 -16.13
CA LEU A 249 12.49 -16.83 -14.70
C LEU A 249 11.39 -17.53 -13.91
N ILE A 250 10.18 -17.68 -14.49
CA ILE A 250 9.06 -18.41 -13.88
C ILE A 250 9.43 -19.90 -13.68
N ARG A 251 10.12 -20.53 -14.65
CA ARG A 251 10.62 -21.90 -14.51
C ARG A 251 11.76 -22.01 -13.49
N ASP A 252 12.80 -21.17 -13.61
CA ASP A 252 13.95 -21.12 -12.69
C ASP A 252 13.51 -20.94 -11.23
N GLY A 253 12.47 -20.14 -10.99
CA GLY A 253 11.91 -19.87 -9.65
C GLY A 253 10.94 -20.94 -9.11
N GLY A 254 10.59 -21.97 -9.88
CA GLY A 254 9.58 -22.96 -9.49
C GLY A 254 8.14 -22.42 -9.42
N LEU A 255 7.84 -21.35 -10.18
CA LEU A 255 6.57 -20.63 -10.17
C LEU A 255 5.68 -20.94 -11.38
N THR A 256 5.99 -21.99 -12.15
CA THR A 256 5.19 -22.45 -13.30
C THR A 256 3.68 -22.56 -13.02
N PRO A 257 3.21 -23.05 -11.84
CA PRO A 257 1.76 -23.08 -11.53
C PRO A 257 1.12 -21.66 -11.46
N ASP A 258 1.92 -20.65 -11.12
CA ASP A 258 1.47 -19.26 -10.95
C ASP A 258 1.57 -18.44 -12.24
N ALA A 259 1.96 -19.04 -13.37
CA ALA A 259 2.21 -18.34 -14.64
C ALA A 259 1.04 -17.44 -15.10
N HIS A 260 -0.20 -17.86 -14.79
CA HIS A 260 -1.42 -17.12 -15.06
C HIS A 260 -1.52 -15.78 -14.29
N LEU A 261 -0.95 -15.68 -13.08
CA LEU A 261 -0.94 -14.44 -12.29
C LEU A 261 -0.13 -13.34 -12.97
N PHE A 262 1.00 -13.70 -13.60
CA PHE A 262 1.83 -12.75 -14.34
C PHE A 262 1.11 -12.19 -15.57
N ALA A 263 0.43 -13.06 -16.33
CA ALA A 263 -0.40 -12.63 -17.47
C ALA A 263 -1.53 -11.70 -17.02
N ASN A 264 -2.26 -12.07 -15.95
CA ASN A 264 -3.33 -11.25 -15.38
C ASN A 264 -2.82 -9.86 -14.92
N LEU A 265 -1.68 -9.82 -14.22
CA LEU A 265 -1.05 -8.58 -13.78
C LEU A 265 -0.68 -7.68 -14.96
N GLU A 266 -0.15 -8.24 -16.04
CA GLU A 266 0.16 -7.49 -17.28
C GLU A 266 -1.09 -7.00 -18.01
N HIS A 267 -2.20 -7.74 -17.98
CA HIS A 267 -3.47 -7.23 -18.50
C HIS A 267 -3.95 -6.00 -17.71
N VAL A 268 -3.76 -5.98 -16.38
CA VAL A 268 -4.08 -4.84 -15.53
C VAL A 268 -3.13 -3.66 -15.76
N THR A 269 -1.81 -3.88 -15.75
CA THR A 269 -0.80 -2.81 -15.93
C THR A 269 -0.91 -2.15 -17.31
N ARG A 270 -1.10 -2.94 -18.38
CA ARG A 270 -1.22 -2.47 -19.76
C ARG A 270 -2.50 -1.64 -19.98
N ARG A 271 -3.60 -1.99 -19.29
CA ARG A 271 -4.91 -1.30 -19.43
C ARG A 271 -4.90 0.12 -18.89
N ALA A 272 -4.36 0.30 -17.69
CA ALA A 272 -4.26 1.62 -17.06
C ALA A 272 -3.08 2.45 -17.62
N GLY A 273 -2.05 1.77 -18.12
CA GLY A 273 -0.75 2.33 -18.46
C GLY A 273 0.00 2.79 -17.20
N SER A 274 1.33 2.73 -17.21
CA SER A 274 2.08 3.25 -16.07
C SER A 274 1.84 4.75 -15.90
N VAL A 275 1.67 5.20 -14.65
CA VAL A 275 1.90 6.59 -14.30
C VAL A 275 3.39 6.83 -14.58
N GLN A 276 3.68 7.74 -15.52
CA GLN A 276 5.05 8.02 -15.96
C GLN A 276 5.92 8.28 -14.72
N ARG A 277 6.95 7.45 -14.49
CA ARG A 277 7.93 7.71 -13.44
C ARG A 277 8.59 9.05 -13.76
N TYR A 278 8.19 10.11 -13.08
CA TYR A 278 8.82 11.41 -13.25
C TYR A 278 10.27 11.31 -12.76
N SER A 279 11.22 11.43 -13.70
CA SER A 279 12.64 11.57 -13.35
C SER A 279 12.81 12.76 -12.41
N THR A 280 13.40 12.50 -11.25
CA THR A 280 13.62 13.49 -10.17
C THR A 280 14.45 14.70 -10.63
N ALA A 281 15.17 14.59 -11.75
CA ALA A 281 15.83 15.69 -12.43
C ALA A 281 14.88 16.88 -12.74
N SER A 282 13.63 16.62 -13.11
CA SER A 282 12.66 17.70 -13.42
C SER A 282 12.15 18.44 -12.17
N ALA A 283 12.28 17.85 -10.98
CA ALA A 283 11.80 18.44 -9.72
C ALA A 283 12.85 19.32 -9.02
N GLN A 284 14.14 19.15 -9.36
CA GLN A 284 15.22 19.94 -8.76
C GLN A 284 15.29 21.38 -9.29
N SER A 285 14.74 21.67 -10.48
CA SER A 285 14.76 23.03 -11.05
C SER A 285 13.85 24.04 -10.33
N GLU A 286 12.90 23.59 -9.51
CA GLU A 286 11.91 24.45 -8.83
C GLU A 286 12.03 24.42 -7.30
N ARG A 287 12.84 23.52 -6.71
CA ARG A 287 12.92 23.32 -5.24
C ARG A 287 14.15 23.97 -4.60
N SER A 288 14.54 25.15 -5.09
CA SER A 288 15.63 25.96 -4.55
C SER A 288 15.16 26.94 -3.46
N THR A 289 14.41 26.45 -2.47
CA THR A 289 14.19 27.12 -1.16
C THR A 289 13.52 26.17 -0.17
N SER A 290 14.01 26.12 1.07
CA SER A 290 13.48 25.35 2.21
C SER A 290 13.32 23.82 2.01
N ALA A 291 14.42 23.07 2.14
CA ALA A 291 14.36 21.63 2.40
C ALA A 291 14.38 21.37 3.92
N SER A 292 13.28 20.84 4.47
CA SER A 292 13.23 20.33 5.85
C SER A 292 13.26 18.80 5.87
N ALA A 293 13.60 18.20 7.02
CA ALA A 293 13.82 16.75 7.15
C ALA A 293 12.60 15.89 6.71
N SER A 294 11.39 16.45 6.74
CA SER A 294 10.17 15.77 6.29
C SER A 294 10.22 15.35 4.80
N SER A 295 10.90 16.12 3.94
CA SER A 295 10.98 15.81 2.51
C SER A 295 11.88 14.61 2.19
N ALA A 296 12.80 14.26 3.09
CA ALA A 296 13.66 13.09 2.92
C ALA A 296 12.90 11.78 3.21
N ALA A 297 11.92 11.82 4.12
CA ALA A 297 11.05 10.68 4.43
C ALA A 297 10.05 10.43 3.30
N THR A 298 9.41 11.46 2.74
CA THR A 298 8.48 11.34 1.60
C THR A 298 9.16 10.75 0.36
N ASN A 299 10.43 11.07 0.12
CA ASN A 299 11.21 10.50 -0.98
C ASN A 299 11.56 9.01 -0.81
N LYS A 300 11.45 8.46 0.42
CA LYS A 300 11.81 7.07 0.78
C LYS A 300 10.60 6.17 1.07
N ASP A 301 9.39 6.69 1.04
CA ASP A 301 8.16 5.89 1.15
C ASP A 301 7.48 5.82 -0.23
N PRO A 302 7.42 4.64 -0.88
CA PRO A 302 6.85 4.50 -2.21
C PRO A 302 5.36 4.84 -2.28
N PHE A 303 4.58 4.59 -1.22
CA PHE A 303 3.15 4.92 -1.18
C PHE A 303 2.95 6.43 -1.09
N LEU A 304 3.66 7.11 -0.18
CA LEU A 304 3.61 8.57 -0.09
C LEU A 304 4.15 9.22 -1.37
N LYS A 305 5.23 8.70 -1.96
CA LYS A 305 5.74 9.16 -3.26
C LYS A 305 4.69 9.00 -4.37
N GLN A 306 3.97 7.88 -4.41
CA GLN A 306 2.93 7.63 -5.41
C GLN A 306 1.67 8.47 -5.17
N ALA A 307 1.24 8.65 -3.92
CA ALA A 307 0.17 9.55 -3.54
C ALA A 307 0.51 11.02 -3.86
N CYS A 308 1.73 11.46 -3.54
CA CYS A 308 2.25 12.77 -3.94
C CYS A 308 2.28 12.93 -5.46
N MET A 309 2.79 11.95 -6.23
CA MET A 309 2.74 12.01 -7.70
C MET A 309 1.29 12.09 -8.22
N LEU A 310 0.34 11.35 -7.65
CA LEU A 310 -1.08 11.43 -8.03
C LEU A 310 -1.71 12.79 -7.69
N MET A 311 -1.35 13.39 -6.54
CA MET A 311 -1.81 14.73 -6.15
C MET A 311 -1.13 15.85 -6.96
N GLU A 312 0.16 15.75 -7.23
CA GLU A 312 0.93 16.72 -8.03
C GLU A 312 0.52 16.68 -9.50
N THR A 313 0.24 15.51 -10.08
CA THR A 313 -0.32 15.38 -11.43
C THR A 313 -1.81 15.77 -11.50
N ALA A 314 -2.53 15.75 -10.38
CA ALA A 314 -3.85 16.37 -10.28
C ALA A 314 -3.76 17.90 -10.22
N ASN A 315 -2.75 18.45 -9.54
CA ASN A 315 -2.62 19.89 -9.34
C ASN A 315 -1.97 20.61 -10.55
N ARG A 316 -0.98 19.96 -11.20
CA ARG A 316 -0.36 20.46 -12.43
C ARG A 316 -1.16 20.00 -13.65
N ASN A 317 -1.98 20.91 -14.19
CA ASN A 317 -2.75 20.74 -15.43
C ASN A 317 -1.95 20.06 -16.57
N ARG A 318 -2.10 18.73 -16.78
CA ARG A 318 -1.93 18.05 -18.09
C ARG A 318 -2.31 16.57 -18.20
N THR A 319 -2.52 15.79 -17.13
CA THR A 319 -2.89 14.35 -17.24
C THR A 319 -4.20 13.93 -16.57
N LEU A 320 -4.71 14.67 -15.60
CA LEU A 320 -6.07 14.52 -15.07
C LEU A 320 -6.95 15.66 -15.60
N TRP A 321 -7.90 15.34 -16.49
CA TRP A 321 -8.82 16.32 -17.05
C TRP A 321 -9.98 16.59 -16.08
N VAL A 322 -10.27 17.86 -15.82
CA VAL A 322 -11.58 18.30 -15.32
C VAL A 322 -12.49 18.42 -16.54
N GLY A 323 -13.62 17.70 -16.55
CA GLY A 323 -14.45 17.65 -17.76
C GLY A 323 -15.71 16.81 -17.63
N LEU A 324 -16.67 17.29 -16.84
CA LEU A 324 -18.10 17.04 -17.03
C LEU A 324 -18.85 18.35 -16.77
N SER A 325 -19.18 19.06 -17.85
CA SER A 325 -20.15 20.16 -17.84
C SER A 325 -21.41 19.66 -18.52
N LEU A 326 -22.58 20.01 -17.97
CA LEU A 326 -23.90 19.63 -18.52
C LEU A 326 -24.02 19.97 -20.02
N THR A 327 -23.44 21.10 -20.43
CA THR A 327 -23.38 21.58 -21.83
C THR A 327 -22.59 20.70 -22.79
N SER A 328 -21.83 19.71 -22.30
CA SER A 328 -21.17 18.72 -23.17
C SER A 328 -22.10 17.56 -23.51
N MET A 329 -23.12 17.27 -22.69
CA MET A 329 -24.05 16.16 -22.92
C MET A 329 -25.16 16.54 -23.90
N GLU A 330 -25.54 17.82 -23.96
CA GLU A 330 -26.57 18.32 -24.89
C GLU A 330 -26.11 18.29 -26.36
N ARG A 331 -24.80 18.37 -26.64
CA ARG A 331 -24.29 18.35 -28.02
C ARG A 331 -24.29 16.97 -28.66
N ASP A 332 -24.09 15.91 -27.88
CA ASP A 332 -24.12 14.53 -28.39
C ASP A 332 -25.54 14.08 -28.77
N HIS A 333 -26.57 14.85 -28.41
CA HIS A 333 -27.95 14.67 -28.87
C HIS A 333 -28.35 15.62 -30.03
N ALA A 334 -27.45 16.46 -30.54
CA ALA A 334 -27.79 17.57 -31.45
C ALA A 334 -27.02 17.58 -32.80
N MET A 335 -26.80 16.42 -33.41
CA MET A 335 -26.64 16.22 -34.87
C MET A 335 -27.11 14.79 -35.20
N ARG A 336 -27.91 14.50 -36.23
CA ARG A 336 -28.27 15.24 -37.47
C ARG A 336 -29.63 14.72 -37.98
N PRO A 337 -30.48 15.52 -38.66
CA PRO A 337 -31.66 14.99 -39.34
C PRO A 337 -31.26 14.08 -40.52
N ASN A 338 -32.10 13.08 -40.82
CA ASN A 338 -31.91 12.20 -41.98
C ASN A 338 -31.98 12.98 -43.29
N GLY A 339 -30.84 13.09 -43.99
CA GLY A 339 -30.82 13.40 -45.42
C GLY A 339 -30.88 12.10 -46.22
N ALA A 340 -31.97 11.86 -46.94
CA ALA A 340 -32.09 10.71 -47.82
C ALA A 340 -31.31 10.90 -49.13
N SER A 341 -30.78 9.80 -49.66
CA SER A 341 -30.35 9.64 -51.06
C SER A 341 -31.52 9.92 -52.03
N GLY A 342 -31.34 10.23 -53.32
CA GLY A 342 -30.18 10.14 -54.21
C GLY A 342 -30.59 9.56 -55.57
N GLY A 343 -29.88 9.89 -56.66
CA GLY A 343 -30.17 9.48 -58.06
C GLY A 343 -30.12 10.70 -58.99
N GLN A 344 -29.06 10.92 -59.77
CA GLN A 344 -28.63 10.25 -61.02
C GLN A 344 -29.46 10.61 -62.27
N ASN A 345 -28.84 11.49 -63.07
CA ASN A 345 -28.78 11.62 -64.54
C ASN A 345 -29.99 11.29 -65.46
N SER A 346 -30.07 12.15 -66.49
CA SER A 346 -30.89 12.13 -67.71
C SER A 346 -32.33 12.64 -67.58
#